data_AF-A0A2U3F0J3-F1
#
_entry.id   AF-A0A2U3F0J3-F1
#
_cell.length_a   1.000
_cell.length_b   1.000
_cell.length_c   1.000
_cell.angle_alpha   90.00
_cell.angle_beta   90.00
_cell.angle_gamma   90.00
#
_symmetry.space_group_name_H-M   'P 1'
#
loop_
_entity.id
_entity.type
_entity.pdbx_description
1 polymer ?
#
loop_
_entity_poly.entity_id
_entity_poly.type
_entity_poly.pdbx_seq_one_letter_code
_entity_poly.pdbx_strand_id
1 'polypeptide(L)'
;AVDFVKVDDQEQIFIANMYAQNGIKKNINDKNQYVCYASLEDCLEKLSDFALVNRLSVQMPRIGAGLGGGDWNIIESLILKKICYKMIDCNVISL
;
A
#
# COMPACT_ATOMS: atom_id res chain seq x y z
N ALA A 1 -0.85 -0.73 10.77
CA ALA A 1 -2.22 -0.23 11.03
C ALA A 1 -2.69 0.53 9.80
N VAL A 2 -3.99 0.61 9.53
CA VAL A 2 -4.51 1.39 8.41
C VAL A 2 -5.55 2.37 8.93
N ASP A 3 -5.41 3.63 8.54
CA ASP A 3 -6.40 4.68 8.76
C ASP A 3 -7.08 5.01 7.43
N PHE A 4 -8.40 4.94 7.40
CA PHE A 4 -9.20 5.18 6.19
C PHE A 4 -9.94 6.50 6.33
N VAL A 5 -9.63 7.44 5.46
CA VAL A 5 -10.24 8.77 5.44
C VAL A 5 -11.08 8.90 4.18
N LYS A 6 -12.38 9.12 4.35
CA LYS A 6 -13.26 9.42 3.22
C LYS A 6 -13.04 10.88 2.80
N VAL A 7 -12.74 11.08 1.52
CA VAL A 7 -12.42 12.41 0.97
C VAL A 7 -13.42 12.88 -0.08
N ASP A 8 -14.21 11.98 -0.64
CA ASP A 8 -15.35 12.31 -1.50
C ASP A 8 -16.54 11.38 -1.17
N ASP A 9 -17.67 11.99 -0.80
CA ASP A 9 -18.90 11.27 -0.49
C ASP A 9 -19.67 10.82 -1.73
N GLN A 10 -19.64 11.60 -2.79
CA GLN A 10 -20.41 11.32 -4.01
C GLN A 10 -19.71 10.23 -4.83
N GLU A 11 -18.41 10.40 -5.02
CA GLU A 11 -17.57 9.47 -5.81
C GLU A 11 -17.02 8.29 -4.99
N GLN A 12 -17.32 8.26 -3.67
CA GLN A 12 -16.84 7.21 -2.75
C GLN A 12 -15.32 7.05 -2.75
N ILE A 13 -14.60 8.17 -2.69
CA ILE A 13 -13.13 8.19 -2.68
C ILE A 13 -12.61 8.17 -1.25
N PHE A 14 -11.66 7.28 -1.00
CA PHE A 14 -11.00 7.12 0.28
C PHE A 14 -9.48 7.17 0.13
N ILE A 15 -8.81 7.70 1.14
CA ILE A 15 -7.37 7.58 1.33
C ILE A 15 -7.10 6.52 2.39
N ALA A 16 -6.21 5.58 2.10
CA ALA A 16 -5.76 4.55 3.02
C ALA A 16 -4.33 4.86 3.50
N ASN A 17 -4.21 5.42 4.70
CA ASN A 17 -2.93 5.67 5.35
C ASN A 17 -2.39 4.36 5.96
N MET A 18 -1.47 3.70 5.26
CA MET A 18 -0.86 2.44 5.69
C MET A 18 0.43 2.66 6.48
N TYR A 19 0.39 2.38 7.79
CA TYR A 19 1.55 2.50 8.67
C TYR A 19 2.39 1.22 8.62
N ALA A 20 3.32 1.17 7.67
CA ALA A 20 4.19 0.03 7.40
C ALA A 20 5.68 0.39 7.26
N GLN A 21 6.06 1.62 7.61
CA GLN A 21 7.44 2.09 7.58
C GLN A 21 7.89 2.50 8.98
N ASN A 22 9.09 2.08 9.38
CA ASN A 22 9.71 2.50 10.64
C ASN A 22 10.97 3.32 10.38
N GLY A 23 10.88 4.64 10.53
CA GLY A 23 11.96 5.58 10.27
C GLY A 23 11.86 6.22 8.87
N ILE A 24 12.85 7.06 8.55
CA ILE A 24 12.91 7.83 7.30
C ILE A 24 14.35 7.79 6.79
N LYS A 25 14.51 7.63 5.48
CA LYS A 25 15.82 7.67 4.82
C LYS A 25 16.50 9.02 5.07
N LYS A 26 17.71 8.98 5.64
CA LYS A 26 18.40 10.19 6.13
C LYS A 26 19.15 10.94 5.04
N ASN A 27 19.75 10.23 4.09
CA ASN A 27 20.50 10.81 2.97
C ASN A 27 20.68 9.77 1.85
N ILE A 28 21.30 10.17 0.74
CA ILE A 28 21.49 9.31 -0.44
C ILE A 28 22.32 8.05 -0.18
N ASN A 29 23.28 8.11 0.74
CA ASN A 29 24.17 6.99 1.08
C ASN A 29 23.52 5.98 2.04
N ASP A 30 22.36 6.31 2.59
CA ASP A 30 21.60 5.44 3.47
C ASP A 30 20.93 4.30 2.67
N LYS A 31 21.37 3.07 2.95
CA LYS A 31 20.92 1.84 2.28
C LYS A 31 19.98 1.01 3.15
N ASN A 32 19.51 1.54 4.28
CA ASN A 32 18.62 0.81 5.16
C ASN A 32 17.24 0.60 4.51
N GLN A 33 16.62 -0.55 4.81
CA GLN A 33 15.22 -0.81 4.52
C GLN A 33 14.39 -0.28 5.70
N TYR A 34 13.47 0.63 5.40
CA TYR A 34 12.54 1.22 6.38
C TYR A 34 11.15 0.60 6.28
N VAL A 35 10.75 0.13 5.09
CA VAL A 35 9.50 -0.60 4.93
C VAL A 35 9.58 -1.94 5.64
N CYS A 36 8.58 -2.26 6.45
CA CYS A 36 8.42 -3.55 7.10
C CYS A 36 7.43 -4.38 6.27
N TYR A 37 7.92 -5.43 5.59
CA TYR A 37 7.05 -6.25 4.73
C TYR A 37 5.90 -6.91 5.48
N ALA A 38 6.13 -7.38 6.72
CA ALA A 38 5.07 -7.96 7.54
C ALA A 38 3.98 -6.91 7.83
N SER A 39 4.37 -5.70 8.26
CA SER A 39 3.41 -4.62 8.51
C SER A 39 2.71 -4.17 7.22
N LEU A 40 3.39 -4.20 6.08
CA LEU A 40 2.80 -3.87 4.79
C LEU A 40 1.78 -4.93 4.37
N GLU A 41 2.09 -6.22 4.53
CA GLU A 41 1.17 -7.32 4.25
C GLU A 41 -0.09 -7.21 5.12
N ASP A 42 0.04 -6.93 6.41
CA ASP A 42 -1.09 -6.69 7.32
C ASP A 42 -1.93 -5.48 6.88
N CYS A 43 -1.29 -4.43 6.37
CA CYS A 43 -2.01 -3.25 5.87
C CYS A 43 -2.74 -3.54 4.56
N LEU A 44 -2.11 -4.27 3.63
CA LEU A 44 -2.72 -4.69 2.38
C LEU A 44 -3.90 -5.63 2.61
N GLU A 45 -3.83 -6.52 3.61
CA GLU A 45 -4.95 -7.36 4.02
C GLU A 45 -6.14 -6.52 4.49
N LYS A 46 -5.92 -5.56 5.39
CA LYS A 46 -6.98 -4.64 5.86
C LYS A 46 -7.54 -3.76 4.73
N LEU A 47 -6.68 -3.27 3.84
CA LEU A 47 -7.09 -2.53 2.65
C LEU A 47 -7.97 -3.39 1.75
N SER A 48 -7.59 -4.65 1.52
CA SER A 48 -8.35 -5.57 0.68
C SER A 48 -9.74 -5.86 1.25
N ASP A 49 -9.86 -6.05 2.57
CA ASP A 49 -11.14 -6.29 3.22
C ASP A 49 -12.04 -5.05 3.16
N PHE A 50 -11.46 -3.88 3.39
CA PHE A 50 -12.17 -2.60 3.26
C PHE A 50 -12.66 -2.37 1.82
N ALA A 51 -11.81 -2.59 0.82
CA ALA A 51 -12.16 -2.41 -0.58
C ALA A 51 -13.26 -3.39 -1.03
N LEU A 52 -13.21 -4.65 -0.59
CA LEU A 52 -14.25 -5.64 -0.89
C LEU A 52 -15.61 -5.26 -0.32
N VAL A 53 -15.67 -4.91 0.97
CA VAL A 53 -16.93 -4.56 1.64
C VAL A 53 -17.58 -3.35 0.97
N ASN A 54 -16.78 -2.38 0.54
CA ASN A 54 -17.25 -1.15 -0.07
C ASN A 54 -17.29 -1.20 -1.62
N ARG A 55 -16.92 -2.33 -2.24
CA ARG A 55 -16.86 -2.52 -3.69
C ARG A 55 -16.01 -1.48 -4.42
N LEU A 56 -14.83 -1.18 -3.88
CA LEU A 56 -13.90 -0.18 -4.39
C LEU A 56 -12.77 -0.84 -5.19
N SER A 57 -12.21 -0.10 -6.14
CA SER A 57 -10.90 -0.39 -6.73
C SER A 57 -9.78 0.27 -5.93
N VAL A 58 -8.55 -0.18 -6.13
CA VAL A 58 -7.36 0.34 -5.46
C VAL A 58 -6.45 1.02 -6.47
N GLN A 59 -5.95 2.20 -6.09
CA GLN A 59 -5.00 2.99 -6.87
C GLN A 59 -3.82 3.33 -5.95
N MET A 60 -2.60 3.06 -6.40
CA MET A 60 -1.41 3.31 -5.58
C MET A 60 -0.18 3.66 -6.42
N PRO A 61 0.78 4.45 -5.92
CA PRO A 61 2.09 4.56 -6.53
C PRO A 61 2.92 3.29 -6.28
N ARG A 62 4.19 3.29 -6.70
CA ARG A 62 5.17 2.26 -6.27
C ARG A 62 5.56 2.46 -4.79
N ILE A 63 4.67 2.03 -3.90
CA ILE A 63 4.84 2.14 -2.44
C ILE A 63 6.06 1.38 -1.93
N GLY A 64 6.71 1.89 -0.89
CA GLY A 64 7.78 1.19 -0.13
C GLY A 64 9.13 0.96 -0.83
N ALA A 65 9.20 0.96 -2.16
CA ALA A 65 10.42 0.60 -2.90
C ALA A 65 11.44 1.74 -3.08
N GLY A 66 11.01 3.00 -2.99
CA GLY A 66 11.89 4.18 -3.13
C GLY A 66 12.66 4.50 -1.84
N LEU A 67 12.30 5.60 -1.19
CA LEU A 67 12.91 6.01 0.10
C LEU A 67 12.66 4.99 1.23
N GLY A 68 11.67 4.11 1.10
CA GLY A 68 11.43 3.01 2.03
C GLY A 68 12.45 1.88 1.93
N GLY A 69 13.26 1.83 0.86
CA GLY A 69 14.34 0.85 0.69
C GLY A 69 13.88 -0.59 0.44
N GLY A 70 12.60 -0.81 0.11
CA GLY A 70 12.08 -2.14 -0.21
C GLY A 70 12.40 -2.60 -1.63
N ASP A 71 12.38 -3.90 -1.83
CA ASP A 71 12.37 -4.55 -3.13
C ASP A 71 10.95 -4.54 -3.69
N TRP A 72 10.76 -3.93 -4.85
CA TRP A 72 9.47 -3.87 -5.51
C TRP A 72 8.92 -5.26 -5.86
N ASN A 73 9.75 -6.23 -6.23
CA ASN A 73 9.28 -7.56 -6.61
C ASN A 73 8.60 -8.28 -5.43
N ILE A 74 9.12 -8.06 -4.21
CA ILE A 74 8.51 -8.57 -2.98
C ILE A 74 7.18 -7.86 -2.73
N ILE A 75 7.17 -6.53 -2.82
CA ILE A 75 5.97 -5.71 -2.59
C ILE A 75 4.85 -6.06 -3.60
N GLU A 76 5.19 -6.19 -4.87
CA GLU A 76 4.29 -6.60 -5.94
C GLU A 76 3.70 -7.98 -5.67
N SER A 77 4.52 -8.93 -5.22
CA SER A 77 4.03 -10.26 -4.82
C SER A 77 3.02 -10.18 -3.65
N LEU A 78 3.24 -9.29 -2.69
CA LEU A 78 2.27 -9.06 -1.60
C LEU A 78 0.96 -8.44 -2.11
N ILE A 79 1.04 -7.47 -3.03
CA ILE A 79 -0.13 -6.84 -3.66
C ILE A 79 -0.94 -7.89 -4.43
N LEU A 80 -0.28 -8.71 -5.26
CA LEU A 80 -0.93 -9.79 -6.01
C LEU A 80 -1.64 -10.76 -5.06
N LYS A 81 -0.97 -11.17 -3.98
CA LYS A 81 -1.50 -12.13 -2.99
C LYS A 81 -2.68 -11.57 -2.19
N LYS A 82 -2.63 -10.31 -1.76
CA LYS A 82 -3.62 -9.74 -0.83
C LYS A 82 -4.76 -9.01 -1.53
N ILE A 83 -4.50 -8.37 -2.67
CA ILE A 83 -5.46 -7.54 -3.41
C ILE A 83 -5.97 -8.30 -4.63
N CYS A 84 -5.10 -8.59 -5.60
CA CYS A 84 -5.52 -9.11 -6.90
C CYS A 84 -6.14 -10.52 -6.82
N TYR A 85 -5.64 -11.39 -5.93
CA TYR A 85 -6.22 -12.72 -5.68
C TYR A 85 -7.69 -12.65 -5.24
N LYS A 86 -8.11 -11.54 -4.61
CA LYS A 86 -9.49 -11.28 -4.21
C LYS A 86 -10.32 -10.62 -5.32
N MET A 87 -9.82 -10.59 -6.56
CA MET A 87 -10.46 -9.98 -7.74
C MET A 87 -10.73 -8.48 -7.59
N ILE A 88 -9.96 -7.79 -6.74
CA ILE A 88 -10.02 -6.33 -6.59
C ILE A 88 -9.16 -5.71 -7.69
N ASP A 89 -9.75 -4.80 -8.49
CA ASP A 89 -8.99 -4.05 -9.48
C ASP A 89 -7.95 -3.15 -8.79
N CYS A 90 -6.70 -3.23 -9.25
CA CYS A 90 -5.57 -2.58 -8.60
C CYS A 90 -4.64 -1.97 -9.65
N ASN A 91 -4.56 -0.65 -9.66
CA ASN A 91 -3.76 0.10 -10.62
C ASN A 91 -2.54 0.72 -9.92
N VAL A 92 -1.34 0.34 -10.38
CA VAL A 92 -0.07 0.95 -9.95
C VAL A 92 0.25 2.11 -10.89
N ILE A 93 0.29 3.33 -10.35
CA ILE A 93 0.51 4.56 -11.11
C ILE A 93 1.99 4.94 -11.02
N SER A 94 2.61 5.17 -12.17
CA SER A 94 3.94 5.77 -12.31
C SER A 94 3.84 7.11 -13.03
N LEU A 95 4.49 8.13 -12.49
CA LEU A 95 4.62 9.46 -13.09
C LEU A 95 5.82 9.54 -14.03
#